data_AF-A0AAW6JLH9-F1
#
_entry.id   AF-A0AAW6JLH9-F1
#
_cell.length_a   1.000
_cell.length_b   1.000
_cell.length_c   1.000
_cell.angle_alpha   90.00
_cell.angle_beta   90.00
_cell.angle_gamma   90.00
#
_symmetry.space_group_name_H-M   'P 1'
#
loop_
_entity.id
_entity.type
_entity.pdbx_description
1 polymer ?
#
loop_
_entity_poly.entity_id
_entity_poly.type
_entity_poly.pdbx_seq_one_letter_code
_entity_poly.pdbx_strand_id
1 'polypeptide(L)'
;MDTQLVFNELCLLNLEDNEYKARELMSNFIQTLREALEQGIQQQLLSHNSFHNINLASNYPISKWLNDPNVDQVEQDFILSMQFFESDEIFDQDQESELLYACTDYNNEPKGFVYAYRLKALSVSLKTHKLWKNSVIHLLQITNNEDGELLEEIIEVRHASSINHVIEHQTWIKSRLQDNINNGLDLWNKRKKIFPHLEFCDSVEKQLQNIKNSHPIFQAIIKKLTEVENASKNWTVGNFDLNSLPSKATPESESRLQKFEQELTFQCPDGKKRLFSLHIRMTPGAWRLYFYPLNSTEIIIGYIDIKIQ
;
A
#
# COMPACT_ATOMS: atom_id res chain seq x y z
N MET A 1 5.52 5.76 -8.26
CA MET A 1 5.46 6.48 -6.97
C MET A 1 4.68 5.62 -6.01
N ASP A 2 5.32 5.20 -4.91
CA ASP A 2 4.67 4.41 -3.85
C ASP A 2 3.37 5.11 -3.40
N THR A 3 2.35 4.34 -3.03
CA THR A 3 1.09 4.92 -2.53
C THR A 3 1.34 5.66 -1.22
N GLN A 4 0.91 6.92 -1.17
CA GLN A 4 1.05 7.83 -0.04
C GLN A 4 -0.33 8.19 0.56
N LEU A 5 -0.29 8.85 1.72
CA LEU A 5 -1.47 9.46 2.35
C LEU A 5 -1.43 10.97 2.14
N VAL A 6 -2.59 11.55 1.85
CA VAL A 6 -2.74 13.01 1.73
C VAL A 6 -3.87 13.48 2.64
N PHE A 7 -3.58 14.42 3.53
CA PHE A 7 -4.57 14.99 4.43
C PHE A 7 -5.52 15.92 3.68
N ASN A 8 -6.83 15.73 3.87
CA ASN A 8 -7.86 16.65 3.40
C ASN A 8 -8.12 17.73 4.46
N GLU A 9 -7.67 18.94 4.19
CA GLU A 9 -7.83 20.12 5.05
C GLU A 9 -9.26 20.62 5.18
N LEU A 10 -10.16 20.31 4.23
CA LEU A 10 -11.56 20.75 4.31
C LEU A 10 -12.30 20.13 5.50
N CYS A 11 -11.80 19.02 6.06
CA CYS A 11 -12.36 18.46 7.28
C CYS A 11 -12.24 19.38 8.50
N LEU A 12 -11.34 20.36 8.48
CA LEU A 12 -11.13 21.31 9.57
C LEU A 12 -12.24 22.36 9.68
N LEU A 13 -13.03 22.56 8.62
CA LEU A 13 -14.09 23.58 8.56
C LEU A 13 -15.32 23.25 9.44
N ASN A 14 -15.43 22.01 9.92
CA ASN A 14 -16.57 21.53 10.72
C ASN A 14 -16.13 20.99 12.08
N LEU A 15 -15.03 21.49 12.62
CA LEU A 15 -14.60 21.14 13.96
C LEU A 15 -15.54 21.74 15.00
N GLU A 16 -15.79 20.96 16.04
CA GLU A 16 -16.51 21.43 17.21
C GLU A 16 -15.52 21.98 18.24
N ASP A 17 -15.90 23.05 18.94
CA ASP A 17 -15.07 23.62 20.01
C ASP A 17 -15.15 22.79 21.30
N ASN A 18 -14.56 21.60 21.26
CA ASN A 18 -14.61 20.64 22.36
C ASN A 18 -13.39 19.69 22.33
N GLU A 19 -12.52 19.82 23.34
CA GLU A 19 -11.29 19.00 23.46
C GLU A 19 -11.58 17.49 23.56
N TYR A 20 -12.68 17.08 24.20
CA TYR A 20 -13.06 15.66 24.27
C TYR A 20 -13.40 15.11 22.88
N LYS A 21 -14.21 15.84 22.10
CA LYS A 21 -14.53 15.44 20.72
C LYS A 21 -13.30 15.49 19.81
N ALA A 22 -12.41 16.46 20.00
CA ALA A 22 -11.13 16.53 19.32
C ALA A 22 -10.27 15.27 19.56
N ARG A 23 -10.22 14.77 20.79
CA ARG A 23 -9.55 13.50 21.11
C ARG A 23 -10.19 12.32 20.39
N GLU A 24 -11.52 12.19 20.42
CA GLU A 24 -12.23 11.11 19.71
C GLU A 24 -11.98 11.13 18.20
N LEU A 25 -11.95 12.32 17.59
CA LEU A 25 -11.62 12.50 16.16
C LEU A 25 -10.20 12.03 15.85
N MET A 26 -9.23 12.37 16.70
CA MET A 26 -7.84 11.93 16.53
C MET A 26 -7.70 10.43 16.69
N SER A 27 -8.33 9.82 17.69
CA SER A 27 -8.29 8.35 17.85
C SER A 27 -8.87 7.63 16.62
N ASN A 28 -9.98 8.12 16.07
CA ASN A 28 -10.55 7.57 14.85
C ASN A 28 -9.66 7.78 13.61
N PHE A 29 -9.03 8.94 13.51
CA PHE A 29 -8.07 9.24 12.45
C PHE A 29 -6.85 8.31 12.53
N ILE A 30 -6.26 8.14 13.71
CA ILE A 30 -5.13 7.24 13.97
C ILE A 30 -5.46 5.80 13.60
N GLN A 31 -6.64 5.31 13.97
CA GLN A 31 -7.11 3.98 13.57
C GLN A 31 -7.18 3.84 12.04
N THR A 32 -7.66 4.88 11.35
CA THR A 32 -7.71 4.91 9.88
C THR A 32 -6.31 4.88 9.26
N LEU A 33 -5.37 5.65 9.82
CA LEU A 33 -3.98 5.65 9.37
C LEU A 33 -3.32 4.28 9.58
N ARG A 34 -3.48 3.67 10.76
CA ARG A 34 -2.91 2.35 11.09
C ARG A 34 -3.37 1.29 10.10
N GLU A 35 -4.66 1.21 9.82
CA GLU A 35 -5.19 0.29 8.81
C GLU A 35 -4.55 0.54 7.44
N ALA A 36 -4.40 1.80 7.02
CA ALA A 36 -3.75 2.12 5.74
C ALA A 36 -2.29 1.66 5.68
N LEU A 37 -1.55 1.81 6.78
CA LEU A 37 -0.17 1.33 6.88
C LEU A 37 -0.09 -0.20 6.89
N GLU A 38 -1.03 -0.88 7.55
CA GLU A 38 -1.14 -2.35 7.53
C GLU A 38 -1.42 -2.88 6.12
N GLN A 39 -2.15 -2.13 5.29
CA GLN A 39 -2.32 -2.44 3.86
C GLN A 39 -1.09 -2.09 3.01
N GLY A 40 -0.01 -1.58 3.61
CA GLY A 40 1.26 -1.30 2.95
C GLY A 40 1.39 0.13 2.41
N ILE A 41 0.53 1.07 2.77
CA ILE A 41 0.76 2.50 2.45
C ILE A 41 1.98 3.00 3.25
N GLN A 42 2.73 3.97 2.71
CA GLN A 42 3.90 4.52 3.40
C GLN A 42 3.51 5.25 4.70
N GLN A 43 4.38 5.19 5.71
CA GLN A 43 4.26 5.90 7.00
C GLN A 43 4.59 7.40 6.85
N GLN A 44 3.92 8.03 5.89
CA GLN A 44 4.10 9.43 5.51
C GLN A 44 2.72 10.06 5.28
N LEU A 45 2.50 11.27 5.80
CA LEU A 45 1.32 12.07 5.55
C LEU A 45 1.72 13.38 4.89
N LEU A 46 1.21 13.61 3.68
CA LEU A 46 1.33 14.89 2.99
C LEU A 46 0.20 15.81 3.43
N SER A 47 0.48 17.08 3.71
CA SER A 47 -0.53 18.08 4.00
C SER A 47 -0.17 19.42 3.36
N HIS A 48 -1.20 20.19 3.00
CA HIS A 48 -0.99 21.54 2.48
C HIS A 48 -0.37 22.46 3.53
N ASN A 49 -0.89 22.42 4.76
CA ASN A 49 -0.41 23.22 5.87
C ASN A 49 0.40 22.38 6.86
N SER A 50 1.12 23.05 7.76
CA SER A 50 1.82 22.40 8.86
C SER A 50 0.88 21.62 9.76
N PHE A 51 0.98 20.28 9.71
CA PHE A 51 0.08 19.37 10.42
C PHE A 51 0.05 19.65 11.93
N HIS A 52 1.20 19.86 12.56
CA HIS A 52 1.31 20.07 14.01
C HIS A 52 0.63 21.36 14.51
N ASN A 53 0.41 22.33 13.61
CA ASN A 53 -0.23 23.62 13.92
C ASN A 53 -1.74 23.61 13.73
N ILE A 54 -2.31 22.50 13.24
CA ILE A 54 -3.76 22.35 13.06
C ILE A 54 -4.45 22.42 14.43
N ASN A 55 -5.41 23.35 14.57
CA ASN A 55 -6.30 23.41 15.72
C ASN A 55 -7.41 22.38 15.57
N LEU A 56 -7.56 21.48 16.56
CA LEU A 56 -8.62 20.49 16.63
C LEU A 56 -9.87 21.02 17.37
N ALA A 57 -9.69 22.04 18.22
CA ALA A 57 -10.71 22.86 18.88
C ALA A 57 -10.09 24.23 19.22
N SER A 58 -10.85 25.17 19.80
CA SER A 58 -10.31 26.48 20.15
C SER A 58 -9.14 26.35 21.14
N ASN A 59 -7.99 26.92 20.80
CA ASN A 59 -6.75 26.81 21.59
C ASN A 59 -6.34 25.36 21.91
N TYR A 60 -6.66 24.43 21.02
CA TYR A 60 -6.31 23.02 21.13
C TYR A 60 -5.63 22.51 19.84
N PRO A 61 -4.39 22.95 19.57
CA PRO A 61 -3.61 22.46 18.43
C PRO A 61 -3.15 21.01 18.60
N ILE A 62 -2.80 20.34 17.51
CA ILE A 62 -2.20 18.99 17.55
C ILE A 62 -0.95 18.96 18.43
N SER A 63 -0.13 20.02 18.43
CA SER A 63 1.00 20.16 19.36
C SER A 63 0.59 20.12 20.84
N LYS A 64 -0.59 20.63 21.21
CA LYS A 64 -1.15 20.51 22.56
C LYS A 64 -1.72 19.11 22.81
N TRP A 65 -2.40 18.52 21.82
CA TRP A 65 -2.90 17.13 21.89
C TRP A 65 -1.75 16.11 22.12
N LEU A 66 -0.60 16.32 21.50
CA LEU A 66 0.61 15.51 21.68
C LEU A 66 1.20 15.55 23.09
N ASN A 67 0.83 16.56 23.89
CA ASN A 67 1.28 16.74 25.27
C ASN A 67 0.11 16.66 26.28
N ASP A 68 -1.09 16.28 25.84
CA ASP A 68 -2.27 16.19 26.71
C ASP A 68 -2.17 14.91 27.56
N PRO A 69 -2.13 15.01 28.91
CA PRO A 69 -2.08 13.84 29.79
C PRO A 69 -3.34 12.96 29.75
N ASN A 70 -4.43 13.43 29.12
CA ASN A 70 -5.66 12.67 28.94
C ASN A 70 -5.70 11.88 27.62
N VAL A 71 -4.67 11.97 26.79
CA VAL A 71 -4.54 11.22 25.54
C VAL A 71 -3.68 9.97 25.80
N ASP A 72 -4.03 8.87 25.14
CA ASP A 72 -3.27 7.63 25.22
C ASP A 72 -1.86 7.81 24.65
N GLN A 73 -0.84 7.41 25.42
CA GLN A 73 0.57 7.54 25.02
C GLN A 73 0.89 6.80 23.72
N VAL A 74 0.25 5.65 23.46
CA VAL A 74 0.45 4.86 22.22
C VAL A 74 -0.10 5.59 20.99
N GLU A 75 -1.14 6.40 21.16
CA GLU A 75 -1.67 7.26 20.10
C GLU A 75 -0.72 8.45 19.83
N GLN A 76 -0.18 9.07 20.88
CA GLN A 76 0.82 10.13 20.76
C GLN A 76 2.09 9.63 20.06
N ASP A 77 2.64 8.51 20.54
CA ASP A 77 3.84 7.87 19.98
C ASP A 77 3.65 7.50 18.51
N PHE A 78 2.44 7.07 18.13
CA PHE A 78 2.12 6.78 16.74
C PHE A 78 2.19 8.02 15.86
N ILE A 79 1.57 9.14 16.27
CA ILE A 79 1.65 10.40 15.52
C ILE A 79 3.11 10.87 15.43
N LEU A 80 3.88 10.78 16.52
CA LEU A 80 5.31 11.14 16.51
C LEU A 80 6.16 10.25 15.59
N SER A 81 5.74 9.02 15.34
CA SER A 81 6.44 8.09 14.43
C SER A 81 6.16 8.36 12.94
N MET A 82 5.11 9.11 12.62
CA MET A 82 4.75 9.47 11.24
C MET A 82 5.69 10.53 10.67
N GLN A 83 6.01 10.44 9.38
CA GLN A 83 6.68 11.52 8.67
C GLN A 83 5.63 12.47 8.09
N PHE A 84 5.76 13.76 8.36
CA PHE A 84 4.87 14.79 7.83
C PHE A 84 5.64 15.64 6.83
N PHE A 85 5.05 15.84 5.65
CA PHE A 85 5.62 16.71 4.63
C PHE A 85 4.60 17.78 4.24
N GLU A 86 5.05 19.02 4.27
CA GLU A 86 4.31 20.16 3.76
C GLU A 86 4.51 20.21 2.23
N SER A 87 3.42 20.40 1.51
CA SER A 87 3.39 20.28 0.06
C SER A 87 3.65 21.60 -0.67
N ASP A 88 4.30 22.59 -0.06
CA ASP A 88 4.40 23.91 -0.69
C ASP A 88 5.43 23.95 -1.85
N GLU A 89 6.48 23.11 -1.83
CA GLU A 89 7.55 23.16 -2.87
C GLU A 89 7.26 22.32 -4.13
N ILE A 90 6.44 21.27 -4.05
CA ILE A 90 6.17 20.36 -5.18
C ILE A 90 5.08 20.92 -6.11
N PHE A 91 4.25 21.83 -5.61
CA PHE A 91 2.94 22.15 -6.21
C PHE A 91 2.81 23.60 -6.72
N ASP A 92 3.81 24.45 -6.47
CA ASP A 92 3.95 25.79 -7.05
C ASP A 92 4.43 25.79 -8.52
N GLN A 93 4.85 24.62 -9.05
CA GLN A 93 5.35 24.51 -10.43
C GLN A 93 4.25 24.40 -11.50
N ASP A 94 3.01 24.08 -11.12
CA ASP A 94 1.86 24.05 -12.03
C ASP A 94 1.11 25.39 -11.99
N GLN A 95 1.74 26.46 -12.45
CA GLN A 95 1.03 27.63 -12.96
C GLN A 95 0.41 27.35 -14.34
N GLU A 96 -0.36 26.27 -14.49
CA GLU A 96 -1.37 26.20 -15.55
C GLU A 96 -2.61 26.91 -15.01
N SER A 97 -2.69 28.22 -15.28
CA SER A 97 -3.66 29.19 -14.79
C SER A 97 -5.14 28.93 -15.17
N GLU A 98 -5.48 27.72 -15.62
CA GLU A 98 -6.78 27.40 -16.23
C GLU A 98 -7.49 26.19 -15.61
N LEU A 99 -6.88 25.51 -14.62
CA LEU A 99 -7.50 24.37 -13.93
C LEU A 99 -8.06 24.80 -12.57
N LEU A 100 -9.38 24.70 -12.39
CA LEU A 100 -10.04 24.93 -11.10
C LEU A 100 -10.68 23.64 -10.59
N TYR A 101 -10.65 23.44 -9.28
CA TYR A 101 -11.30 22.31 -8.62
C TYR A 101 -12.28 22.81 -7.56
N ALA A 102 -13.45 22.21 -7.51
CA ALA A 102 -14.46 22.48 -6.48
C ALA A 102 -14.96 21.17 -5.86
N CYS A 103 -15.14 21.19 -4.54
CA CYS A 103 -15.93 20.16 -3.85
C CYS A 103 -17.35 20.71 -3.74
N THR A 104 -18.35 20.02 -4.28
CA THR A 104 -19.70 20.58 -4.52
C THR A 104 -20.38 21.18 -3.28
N ASP A 105 -19.99 20.75 -2.08
CA ASP A 105 -20.55 21.21 -0.81
C ASP A 105 -19.64 22.22 -0.06
N TYR A 106 -18.49 22.60 -0.64
CA TYR A 106 -17.56 23.58 -0.08
C TYR A 106 -17.08 24.58 -1.14
N ASN A 107 -17.19 25.87 -0.84
CA ASN A 107 -16.67 26.95 -1.71
C ASN A 107 -15.15 27.17 -1.56
N ASN A 108 -14.47 26.27 -0.85
CA ASN A 108 -13.03 26.33 -0.64
C ASN A 108 -12.34 25.41 -1.66
N GLU A 109 -11.16 25.81 -2.10
CA GLU A 109 -10.32 24.99 -2.97
C GLU A 109 -9.94 23.68 -2.24
N PRO A 110 -10.25 22.50 -2.82
CA PRO A 110 -10.04 21.20 -2.18
C PRO A 110 -8.60 20.71 -2.39
N LYS A 111 -7.59 21.47 -1.95
CA LYS A 111 -6.17 21.23 -2.28
C LYS A 111 -5.70 19.83 -1.92
N GLY A 112 -6.01 19.35 -0.71
CA GLY A 112 -5.65 17.99 -0.29
C GLY A 112 -6.25 16.90 -1.18
N PHE A 113 -7.46 17.09 -1.70
CA PHE A 113 -8.05 16.15 -2.66
C PHE A 113 -7.43 16.27 -4.05
N VAL A 114 -7.11 17.48 -4.51
CA VAL A 114 -6.39 17.70 -5.79
C VAL A 114 -5.03 17.01 -5.76
N TYR A 115 -4.29 17.11 -4.65
CA TYR A 115 -3.02 16.42 -4.46
C TYR A 115 -3.19 14.91 -4.44
N ALA A 116 -4.20 14.40 -3.73
CA ALA A 116 -4.50 12.97 -3.71
C ALA A 116 -4.81 12.43 -5.12
N TYR A 117 -5.57 13.18 -5.91
CA TYR A 117 -5.88 12.85 -7.30
C TYR A 117 -4.60 12.77 -8.16
N ARG A 118 -3.79 13.84 -8.18
CA ARG A 118 -2.56 13.92 -9.01
C ARG A 118 -1.55 12.83 -8.66
N LEU A 119 -1.35 12.58 -7.36
CA LEU A 119 -0.41 11.56 -6.88
C LEU A 119 -0.97 10.14 -6.94
N LYS A 120 -2.26 9.97 -7.27
CA LYS A 120 -2.99 8.71 -7.13
C LYS A 120 -2.78 8.11 -5.73
N ALA A 121 -2.90 8.97 -4.72
CA ALA A 121 -2.73 8.69 -3.30
C ALA A 121 -4.09 8.48 -2.60
N LEU A 122 -4.07 7.97 -1.38
CA LEU A 122 -5.27 7.86 -0.56
C LEU A 122 -5.45 9.16 0.23
N SER A 123 -6.55 9.88 -0.02
CA SER A 123 -6.90 11.03 0.81
C SER A 123 -7.43 10.56 2.16
N VAL A 124 -7.07 11.24 3.24
CA VAL A 124 -7.55 10.94 4.60
C VAL A 124 -8.05 12.17 5.33
N SER A 125 -9.11 12.02 6.13
CA SER A 125 -9.76 13.12 6.85
C SER A 125 -10.10 12.77 8.29
N LEU A 126 -10.24 13.81 9.12
CA LEU A 126 -11.03 13.71 10.35
C LEU A 126 -12.52 13.53 10.00
N LYS A 127 -13.26 12.74 10.79
CA LYS A 127 -14.68 12.43 10.55
C LYS A 127 -15.62 13.53 11.05
N THR A 128 -15.42 14.76 10.58
CA THR A 128 -16.12 15.98 11.05
C THR A 128 -17.41 16.29 10.30
N HIS A 129 -17.61 15.73 9.11
CA HIS A 129 -18.78 16.04 8.27
C HIS A 129 -19.32 14.78 7.57
N LYS A 130 -20.61 14.81 7.18
CA LYS A 130 -21.27 13.69 6.50
C LYS A 130 -20.60 13.30 5.17
N LEU A 131 -19.99 14.28 4.48
CA LEU A 131 -19.29 14.04 3.22
C LEU A 131 -18.10 13.12 3.38
N TRP A 132 -17.38 13.25 4.49
CA TRP A 132 -16.21 12.43 4.79
C TRP A 132 -16.62 11.00 5.15
N LYS A 133 -17.90 10.67 5.28
CA LYS A 133 -18.40 9.30 5.45
C LYS A 133 -18.47 8.50 4.14
N ASN A 134 -18.02 9.07 3.01
CA ASN A 134 -17.89 8.36 1.75
C ASN A 134 -16.44 7.94 1.53
N SER A 135 -16.24 6.74 0.97
CA SER A 135 -14.92 6.24 0.58
C SER A 135 -14.41 6.81 -0.75
N VAL A 136 -15.29 7.47 -1.51
CA VAL A 136 -14.95 8.20 -2.73
C VAL A 136 -15.55 9.60 -2.64
N ILE A 137 -14.76 10.61 -2.99
CA ILE A 137 -15.17 12.01 -3.04
C ILE A 137 -15.16 12.46 -4.49
N HIS A 138 -16.23 13.11 -4.92
CA HIS A 138 -16.34 13.67 -6.25
C HIS A 138 -15.90 15.14 -6.21
N LEU A 139 -14.99 15.51 -7.10
CA LEU A 139 -14.65 16.90 -7.35
C LEU A 139 -15.13 17.30 -8.74
N LEU A 140 -15.52 18.56 -8.88
CA LEU A 140 -15.72 19.20 -10.16
C LEU A 140 -14.37 19.77 -10.61
N GLN A 141 -13.84 19.26 -11.71
CA GLN A 141 -12.72 19.83 -12.43
C GLN A 141 -13.26 20.76 -13.52
N ILE A 142 -12.76 21.99 -13.56
CA ILE A 142 -13.16 23.00 -14.54
C ILE A 142 -11.91 23.38 -15.34
N THR A 143 -12.01 23.28 -16.67
CA THR A 143 -10.92 23.60 -17.61
C THR A 143 -11.44 24.44 -18.76
N ASN A 144 -10.60 25.17 -19.47
CA ASN A 144 -10.99 25.75 -20.76
C ASN A 144 -10.73 24.76 -21.89
N ASN A 145 -11.56 24.78 -22.93
CA ASN A 145 -11.24 24.15 -24.20
C ASN A 145 -10.43 25.10 -25.11
N GLU A 146 -10.02 24.61 -26.29
CA GLU A 146 -9.25 25.40 -27.27
C GLU A 146 -9.97 26.67 -27.76
N ASP A 147 -11.31 26.73 -27.61
CA ASP A 147 -12.16 27.86 -27.98
C ASP A 147 -12.44 28.82 -26.78
N GLY A 148 -11.90 28.53 -25.59
CA GLY A 148 -12.09 29.33 -24.38
C GLY A 148 -13.43 29.09 -23.66
N GLU A 149 -14.18 28.03 -24.00
CA GLU A 149 -15.37 27.60 -23.27
C GLU A 149 -15.00 26.75 -22.05
N LEU A 150 -15.78 26.88 -20.97
CA LEU A 150 -15.60 26.08 -19.76
C LEU A 150 -16.10 24.65 -19.97
N LEU A 151 -15.22 23.69 -19.73
CA LEU A 151 -15.52 22.27 -19.61
C LEU A 151 -15.55 21.88 -18.14
N GLU A 152 -16.59 21.15 -17.76
CA GLU A 152 -16.77 20.63 -16.41
C GLU A 152 -16.72 19.10 -16.43
N GLU A 153 -15.83 18.51 -15.64
CA GLU A 153 -15.67 17.06 -15.49
C GLU A 153 -15.78 16.67 -14.01
N ILE A 154 -16.49 15.58 -13.72
CA ILE A 154 -16.51 15.01 -12.37
C ILE A 154 -15.36 14.01 -12.26
N ILE A 155 -14.43 14.27 -11.34
CA ILE A 155 -13.34 13.35 -11.02
C ILE A 155 -13.56 12.67 -9.66
N GLU A 156 -13.08 11.43 -9.55
CA GLU A 156 -13.19 10.64 -8.33
C GLU A 156 -11.87 10.59 -7.56
N VAL A 157 -11.93 10.95 -6.28
CA VAL A 157 -10.81 10.90 -5.35
C VAL A 157 -11.07 9.83 -4.30
N ARG A 158 -10.15 8.87 -4.17
CA ARG A 158 -10.23 7.86 -3.11
C ARG A 158 -9.94 8.49 -1.76
N HIS A 159 -10.81 8.19 -0.80
CA HIS A 159 -10.84 8.86 0.48
C HIS A 159 -11.10 7.86 1.63
N ALA A 160 -10.53 8.13 2.80
CA ALA A 160 -10.80 7.40 4.02
C ALA A 160 -10.88 8.31 5.26
N SER A 161 -11.96 8.17 6.03
CA SER A 161 -12.10 8.74 7.39
C SER A 161 -12.42 7.66 8.43
N SER A 162 -12.33 6.39 8.03
CA SER A 162 -12.57 5.24 8.88
C SER A 162 -11.86 4.01 8.32
N ILE A 163 -11.60 3.02 9.19
CA ILE A 163 -11.05 1.70 8.83
C ILE A 163 -11.81 1.08 7.64
N ASN A 164 -13.14 1.12 7.67
CA ASN A 164 -13.97 0.52 6.61
C ASN A 164 -13.66 1.09 5.23
N HIS A 165 -13.42 2.40 5.11
CA HIS A 165 -13.08 2.99 3.82
C HIS A 165 -11.72 2.49 3.30
N VAL A 166 -10.76 2.26 4.20
CA VAL A 166 -9.46 1.70 3.81
C VAL A 166 -9.61 0.26 3.32
N ILE A 167 -10.43 -0.54 4.02
CA ILE A 167 -10.74 -1.92 3.63
C ILE A 167 -11.40 -1.96 2.24
N GLU A 168 -12.35 -1.07 1.97
CA GLU A 168 -12.98 -0.94 0.64
C GLU A 168 -11.95 -0.68 -0.47
N HIS A 169 -10.87 0.05 -0.16
CA HIS A 169 -9.78 0.35 -1.10
C HIS A 169 -8.67 -0.70 -1.14
N GLN A 170 -8.73 -1.79 -0.35
CA GLN A 170 -7.65 -2.76 -0.22
C GLN A 170 -7.16 -3.30 -1.57
N THR A 171 -8.08 -3.66 -2.47
CA THR A 171 -7.72 -4.18 -3.81
C THR A 171 -6.96 -3.12 -4.63
N TRP A 172 -7.39 -1.86 -4.57
CA TRP A 172 -6.71 -0.76 -5.23
C TRP A 172 -5.33 -0.48 -4.61
N ILE A 173 -5.22 -0.47 -3.28
CA ILE A 173 -3.93 -0.28 -2.58
C ILE A 173 -2.95 -1.35 -3.02
N LYS A 174 -3.37 -2.63 -3.00
CA LYS A 174 -2.54 -3.76 -3.45
C LYS A 174 -2.12 -3.63 -4.91
N SER A 175 -3.05 -3.28 -5.81
CA SER A 175 -2.72 -3.03 -7.22
C SER A 175 -1.67 -1.94 -7.36
N ARG A 176 -1.80 -0.82 -6.65
CA ARG A 176 -0.83 0.27 -6.71
C ARG A 176 0.54 -0.14 -6.17
N LEU A 177 0.60 -0.94 -5.12
CA LEU A 177 1.87 -1.46 -4.62
C LEU A 177 2.55 -2.37 -5.63
N GLN A 178 1.78 -3.16 -6.39
CA GLN A 178 2.28 -4.01 -7.47
C GLN A 178 2.70 -3.22 -8.71
N ASP A 179 1.92 -2.21 -9.11
CA ASP A 179 2.21 -1.35 -10.27
C ASP A 179 3.49 -0.54 -10.09
N ASN A 180 3.91 -0.32 -8.83
CA ASN A 180 5.14 0.39 -8.48
C ASN A 180 6.37 -0.50 -8.42
N ILE A 181 6.27 -1.75 -8.89
CA ILE A 181 7.40 -2.65 -9.05
C ILE A 181 7.84 -2.60 -10.51
N ASN A 182 8.93 -1.90 -10.81
CA ASN A 182 9.34 -1.71 -12.20
C ASN A 182 10.29 -2.80 -12.70
N ASN A 183 10.91 -3.59 -11.83
CA ASN A 183 11.84 -4.64 -12.23
C ASN A 183 12.09 -5.61 -11.07
N GLY A 184 12.88 -6.65 -11.29
CA GLY A 184 13.16 -7.65 -10.26
C GLY A 184 14.03 -7.14 -9.11
N LEU A 185 14.86 -6.11 -9.30
CA LEU A 185 15.56 -5.45 -8.19
C LEU A 185 14.58 -4.66 -7.30
N ASP A 186 13.65 -3.92 -7.90
CA ASP A 186 12.57 -3.24 -7.16
C ASP A 186 11.72 -4.25 -6.38
N LEU A 187 11.36 -5.37 -7.02
CA LEU A 187 10.64 -6.49 -6.42
C LEU A 187 11.40 -7.02 -5.21
N TRP A 188 12.69 -7.30 -5.36
CA TRP A 188 13.52 -7.80 -4.28
C TRP A 188 13.54 -6.81 -3.11
N ASN A 189 13.81 -5.54 -3.36
CA ASN A 189 13.90 -4.53 -2.31
C ASN A 189 12.57 -4.32 -1.56
N LYS A 190 11.43 -4.42 -2.27
CA LYS A 190 10.09 -4.23 -1.68
C LYS A 190 9.45 -5.54 -1.19
N ARG A 191 10.07 -6.70 -1.36
CA ARG A 191 9.45 -8.03 -1.15
C ARG A 191 8.76 -8.19 0.20
N LYS A 192 9.40 -7.76 1.31
CA LYS A 192 8.83 -7.89 2.67
C LYS A 192 7.57 -7.05 2.87
N LYS A 193 7.47 -5.93 2.15
CA LYS A 193 6.31 -5.04 2.19
C LYS A 193 5.14 -5.58 1.37
N ILE A 194 5.44 -6.26 0.26
CA ILE A 194 4.44 -6.73 -0.71
C ILE A 194 3.97 -8.16 -0.41
N PHE A 195 4.87 -8.99 0.13
CA PHE A 195 4.65 -10.39 0.46
C PHE A 195 5.09 -10.68 1.91
N PRO A 196 4.40 -10.09 2.92
CA PRO A 196 4.80 -10.21 4.32
C PRO A 196 4.73 -11.64 4.89
N HIS A 197 4.01 -12.56 4.23
CA HIS A 197 3.90 -13.96 4.64
C HIS A 197 4.85 -14.88 3.86
N LEU A 198 5.73 -14.30 3.03
CA LEU A 198 6.75 -15.01 2.26
C LEU A 198 8.15 -14.64 2.72
N GLU A 199 8.96 -15.67 2.96
CA GLU A 199 10.40 -15.54 3.16
C GLU A 199 11.15 -15.94 1.89
N PHE A 200 12.31 -15.35 1.64
CA PHE A 200 13.05 -15.56 0.38
C PHE A 200 14.49 -15.99 0.66
N CYS A 201 14.92 -17.09 0.05
CA CYS A 201 16.33 -17.49 0.07
C CYS A 201 17.21 -16.50 -0.71
N ASP A 202 18.48 -16.36 -0.32
CA ASP A 202 19.45 -15.45 -0.96
C ASP A 202 19.68 -15.75 -2.46
N SER A 203 19.45 -17.00 -2.88
CA SER A 203 19.48 -17.40 -4.30
C SER A 203 18.52 -16.57 -5.15
N VAL A 204 17.35 -16.22 -4.59
CA VAL A 204 16.27 -15.52 -5.31
C VAL A 204 16.65 -14.07 -5.60
N GLU A 205 17.49 -13.44 -4.77
CA GLU A 205 17.98 -12.08 -5.01
C GLU A 205 18.65 -11.97 -6.38
N LYS A 206 19.66 -12.82 -6.60
CA LYS A 206 20.47 -12.81 -7.82
C LYS A 206 19.64 -13.15 -9.05
N GLN A 207 18.63 -14.00 -8.88
CA GLN A 207 17.71 -14.38 -9.95
C GLN A 207 16.83 -13.21 -10.36
N LEU A 208 16.24 -12.51 -9.38
CA LEU A 208 15.36 -11.37 -9.65
C LEU A 208 16.12 -10.14 -10.16
N GLN A 209 17.34 -9.86 -9.66
CA GLN A 209 18.13 -8.70 -10.11
C GLN A 209 18.33 -8.65 -11.63
N ASN A 210 18.37 -9.81 -12.31
CA ASN A 210 18.55 -9.90 -13.75
C ASN A 210 17.26 -9.70 -14.56
N ILE A 211 16.10 -9.60 -13.91
CA ILE A 211 14.79 -9.53 -14.58
C ILE A 211 14.36 -8.07 -14.74
N LYS A 212 14.29 -7.62 -15.99
CA LYS A 212 13.79 -6.27 -16.36
C LYS A 212 12.27 -6.25 -16.48
N ASN A 213 11.64 -5.08 -16.33
CA ASN A 213 10.17 -4.92 -16.51
C ASN A 213 9.67 -5.50 -17.83
N SER A 214 10.40 -5.19 -18.91
CA SER A 214 10.05 -5.55 -20.27
C SER A 214 10.16 -7.04 -20.54
N HIS A 215 10.76 -7.81 -19.62
CA HIS A 215 10.84 -9.24 -19.76
C HIS A 215 9.45 -9.85 -19.54
N PRO A 216 8.88 -10.60 -20.51
CA PRO A 216 7.50 -11.11 -20.42
C PRO A 216 7.20 -11.96 -19.18
N ILE A 217 8.22 -12.61 -18.61
CA ILE A 217 8.08 -13.41 -17.38
C ILE A 217 7.81 -12.59 -16.12
N PHE A 218 8.16 -11.30 -16.11
CA PHE A 218 8.16 -10.51 -14.89
C PHE A 218 6.75 -10.44 -14.28
N GLN A 219 5.73 -10.20 -15.10
CA GLN A 219 4.33 -10.21 -14.69
C GLN A 219 3.87 -11.58 -14.20
N ALA A 220 4.38 -12.68 -14.79
CA ALA A 220 4.08 -14.03 -14.32
C ALA A 220 4.67 -14.27 -12.91
N ILE A 221 5.89 -13.78 -12.63
CA ILE A 221 6.52 -13.90 -11.32
C ILE A 221 5.70 -13.16 -10.26
N ILE A 222 5.34 -11.90 -10.49
CA ILE A 222 4.52 -11.11 -9.56
C ILE A 222 3.19 -11.83 -9.29
N LYS A 223 2.54 -12.31 -10.36
CA LYS A 223 1.29 -13.07 -10.24
C LYS A 223 1.47 -14.32 -9.37
N LYS A 224 2.51 -15.14 -9.60
CA LYS A 224 2.70 -16.37 -8.82
C LYS A 224 3.10 -16.12 -7.37
N LEU A 225 3.92 -15.10 -7.11
CA LEU A 225 4.21 -14.69 -5.74
C LEU A 225 2.95 -14.22 -5.01
N THR A 226 2.09 -13.45 -5.70
CA THR A 226 0.79 -13.01 -5.14
C THR A 226 -0.14 -14.19 -4.83
N GLU A 227 -0.18 -15.20 -5.70
CA GLU A 227 -0.94 -16.42 -5.45
C GLU A 227 -0.44 -17.17 -4.20
N VAL A 228 0.88 -17.30 -4.04
CA VAL A 228 1.49 -17.97 -2.87
C VAL A 228 1.32 -17.15 -1.59
N GLU A 229 1.48 -15.83 -1.66
CA GLU A 229 1.25 -14.92 -0.54
C GLU A 229 -0.18 -15.03 -0.01
N ASN A 230 -1.20 -14.99 -0.89
CA ASN A 230 -2.59 -15.10 -0.48
C ASN A 230 -2.90 -16.48 0.13
N ALA A 231 -2.31 -17.56 -0.42
CA ALA A 231 -2.44 -18.89 0.16
C ALA A 231 -1.75 -18.99 1.54
N SER A 232 -0.57 -18.38 1.69
CA SER A 232 0.16 -18.30 2.96
C SER A 232 -0.66 -17.56 4.01
N LYS A 233 -1.12 -16.34 3.68
CA LYS A 233 -1.96 -15.50 4.55
C LYS A 233 -3.17 -16.24 5.12
N ASN A 234 -3.82 -17.07 4.31
CA ASN A 234 -5.04 -17.80 4.71
C ASN A 234 -4.75 -19.15 5.40
N TRP A 235 -3.50 -19.62 5.38
CA TRP A 235 -3.10 -20.89 6.00
C TRP A 235 -2.75 -20.69 7.47
N THR A 236 -3.78 -20.72 8.34
CA THR A 236 -3.64 -20.44 9.78
C THR A 236 -3.52 -21.69 10.65
N VAL A 237 -3.86 -22.88 10.13
CA VAL A 237 -3.84 -24.14 10.89
C VAL A 237 -3.57 -25.35 9.99
N GLY A 238 -2.98 -26.40 10.55
CA GLY A 238 -2.80 -27.69 9.90
C GLY A 238 -1.75 -27.68 8.80
N ASN A 239 -1.83 -28.66 7.89
CA ASN A 239 -0.93 -28.76 6.74
C ASN A 239 -1.33 -27.78 5.63
N PHE A 240 -0.35 -27.33 4.84
CA PHE A 240 -0.60 -26.46 3.70
C PHE A 240 -1.41 -27.21 2.62
N ASP A 241 -2.57 -26.67 2.25
CA ASP A 241 -3.41 -27.22 1.19
C ASP A 241 -2.98 -26.66 -0.19
N LEU A 242 -2.44 -27.53 -1.05
CA LEU A 242 -2.03 -27.15 -2.40
C LEU A 242 -3.20 -26.68 -3.28
N ASN A 243 -4.45 -27.07 -2.95
CA ASN A 243 -5.63 -26.64 -3.70
C ASN A 243 -6.05 -25.19 -3.38
N SER A 244 -5.47 -24.58 -2.35
CA SER A 244 -5.67 -23.15 -2.06
C SER A 244 -5.00 -22.24 -3.10
N LEU A 245 -4.06 -22.77 -3.89
CA LEU A 245 -3.36 -22.03 -4.94
C LEU A 245 -4.18 -22.03 -6.24
N PRO A 246 -4.42 -20.86 -6.86
CA PRO A 246 -5.04 -20.79 -8.20
C PRO A 246 -4.22 -21.52 -9.27
N SER A 247 -2.89 -21.54 -9.15
CA SER A 247 -2.01 -22.34 -10.00
C SER A 247 -1.78 -23.72 -9.46
N LYS A 248 -1.71 -24.68 -10.39
CA LYS A 248 -1.27 -26.04 -10.09
C LYS A 248 0.18 -26.04 -9.58
N ALA A 249 0.33 -26.30 -8.29
CA ALA A 249 1.59 -26.66 -7.66
C ALA A 249 1.77 -28.19 -7.70
N THR A 250 2.98 -28.65 -8.00
CA THR A 250 3.31 -30.08 -8.00
C THR A 250 4.67 -30.32 -7.38
N PRO A 251 4.88 -31.45 -6.67
CA PRO A 251 6.21 -31.87 -6.29
C PRO A 251 7.03 -32.29 -7.53
N GLU A 252 8.35 -32.28 -7.40
CA GLU A 252 9.24 -32.93 -8.34
C GLU A 252 9.18 -34.46 -8.20
N SER A 253 9.51 -35.17 -9.29
CA SER A 253 9.62 -36.62 -9.23
C SER A 253 10.81 -37.06 -8.38
N GLU A 254 10.69 -38.20 -7.72
CA GLU A 254 11.76 -38.76 -6.87
C GLU A 254 13.08 -38.92 -7.63
N SER A 255 13.04 -39.41 -8.86
CA SER A 255 14.20 -39.51 -9.75
C SER A 255 14.91 -38.17 -10.00
N ARG A 256 14.14 -37.07 -10.03
CA ARG A 256 14.68 -35.73 -10.27
C ARG A 256 15.21 -35.12 -8.99
N LEU A 257 14.56 -35.36 -7.85
CA LEU A 257 15.06 -34.98 -6.54
C LEU A 257 16.41 -35.64 -6.25
N GLN A 258 16.56 -36.93 -6.55
CA GLN A 258 17.84 -37.63 -6.40
C GLN A 258 18.92 -37.09 -7.35
N LYS A 259 18.55 -36.80 -8.60
CA LYS A 259 19.51 -36.29 -9.60
C LYS A 259 20.00 -34.88 -9.29
N PHE A 260 19.13 -34.01 -8.78
CA PHE A 260 19.41 -32.57 -8.56
C PHE A 260 19.28 -32.18 -7.09
N GLU A 261 19.64 -33.09 -6.18
CA GLU A 261 19.47 -32.89 -4.74
C GLU A 261 20.20 -31.62 -4.28
N GLN A 262 21.41 -31.40 -4.79
CA GLN A 262 22.24 -30.25 -4.41
C GLN A 262 21.66 -28.94 -4.93
N GLU A 263 21.19 -28.91 -6.18
CA GLU A 263 20.66 -27.73 -6.84
C GLU A 263 19.26 -27.35 -6.36
N LEU A 264 18.49 -28.34 -5.88
CA LEU A 264 17.17 -28.12 -5.27
C LEU A 264 17.26 -27.89 -3.75
N THR A 265 18.46 -27.97 -3.17
CA THR A 265 18.70 -27.68 -1.76
C THR A 265 19.18 -26.25 -1.57
N PHE A 266 18.33 -25.42 -0.99
CA PHE A 266 18.63 -24.02 -0.74
C PHE A 266 18.91 -23.77 0.73
N GLN A 267 19.85 -22.87 1.02
CA GLN A 267 20.01 -22.32 2.36
C GLN A 267 18.91 -21.29 2.60
N CYS A 268 18.07 -21.54 3.60
CA CYS A 268 16.95 -20.69 3.97
C CYS A 268 17.38 -19.56 4.93
N PRO A 269 16.56 -18.52 5.10
CA PRO A 269 16.86 -17.40 6.01
C PRO A 269 17.11 -17.79 7.47
N ASP A 270 16.56 -18.92 7.92
CA ASP A 270 16.79 -19.47 9.27
C ASP A 270 18.12 -20.24 9.40
N GLY A 271 18.97 -20.19 8.38
CA GLY A 271 20.27 -20.86 8.33
C GLY A 271 20.21 -22.36 7.99
N LYS A 272 19.02 -22.96 7.88
CA LYS A 272 18.89 -24.38 7.54
C LYS A 272 18.87 -24.61 6.04
N LYS A 273 19.48 -25.70 5.60
CA LYS A 273 19.36 -26.18 4.22
C LYS A 273 18.12 -27.06 4.09
N ARG A 274 17.29 -26.81 3.06
CA ARG A 274 16.09 -27.59 2.79
C ARG A 274 16.05 -27.98 1.32
N LEU A 275 15.59 -29.20 1.05
CA LEU A 275 15.30 -29.68 -0.29
C LEU A 275 13.90 -29.21 -0.72
N PHE A 276 13.84 -28.46 -1.82
CA PHE A 276 12.59 -27.92 -2.36
C PHE A 276 12.06 -28.84 -3.47
N SER A 277 10.88 -29.41 -3.24
CA SER A 277 10.20 -30.26 -4.23
C SER A 277 9.00 -29.56 -4.88
N LEU A 278 8.25 -28.77 -4.11
CA LEU A 278 7.04 -28.11 -4.61
C LEU A 278 7.40 -26.95 -5.54
N HIS A 279 6.76 -26.94 -6.71
CA HIS A 279 6.96 -25.88 -7.69
C HIS A 279 5.67 -25.50 -8.42
N ILE A 280 5.63 -24.24 -8.86
CA ILE A 280 4.65 -23.70 -9.82
C ILE A 280 5.37 -23.46 -11.15
N ARG A 281 4.69 -23.80 -12.25
CA ARG A 281 5.19 -23.56 -13.62
C ARG A 281 4.75 -22.18 -14.09
N MET A 282 5.66 -21.47 -14.75
CA MET A 282 5.39 -20.17 -15.34
C MET A 282 5.72 -20.19 -16.84
N THR A 283 4.97 -19.39 -17.59
CA THR A 283 5.15 -19.18 -19.03
C THR A 283 5.36 -17.69 -19.30
N PRO A 284 6.10 -17.29 -20.35
CA PRO A 284 6.71 -18.14 -21.38
C PRO A 284 7.96 -18.91 -20.89
N GLY A 285 8.28 -20.02 -21.57
CA GLY A 285 9.44 -20.86 -21.24
C GLY A 285 9.20 -21.86 -20.10
N ALA A 286 10.27 -22.51 -19.65
CA ALA A 286 10.22 -23.55 -18.62
C ALA A 286 10.50 -22.98 -17.21
N TRP A 287 9.99 -21.80 -16.89
CA TRP A 287 10.22 -21.15 -15.60
C TRP A 287 9.57 -21.88 -14.45
N ARG A 288 10.20 -21.84 -13.28
CA ARG A 288 9.79 -22.50 -12.06
C ARG A 288 9.92 -21.55 -10.87
N LEU A 289 8.86 -21.49 -10.07
CA LEU A 289 8.89 -20.93 -8.74
C LEU A 289 8.85 -22.11 -7.77
N TYR A 290 9.93 -22.33 -7.02
CA TYR A 290 9.98 -23.36 -5.96
C TYR A 290 9.70 -22.72 -4.62
N PHE A 291 8.89 -23.40 -3.81
CA PHE A 291 8.51 -22.94 -2.48
C PHE A 291 8.47 -24.09 -1.48
N TYR A 292 8.55 -23.75 -0.19
CA TYR A 292 8.54 -24.67 0.93
C TYR A 292 7.62 -24.10 2.02
N PRO A 293 6.43 -24.69 2.24
CA PRO A 293 5.58 -24.33 3.38
C PRO A 293 6.29 -24.71 4.68
N LEU A 294 6.70 -23.71 5.46
CA LEU A 294 7.48 -23.94 6.68
C LEU A 294 6.56 -24.14 7.88
N ASN A 295 5.75 -23.12 8.18
CA ASN A 295 4.80 -23.08 9.27
C ASN A 295 3.52 -22.37 8.80
N SER A 296 2.42 -22.49 9.54
CA SER A 296 1.22 -21.70 9.26
C SER A 296 1.57 -20.22 9.07
N THR A 297 1.03 -19.60 8.03
CA THR A 297 1.32 -18.22 7.59
C THR A 297 2.75 -17.95 7.10
N GLU A 298 3.59 -18.97 6.93
CA GLU A 298 4.99 -18.82 6.57
C GLU A 298 5.41 -19.79 5.45
N ILE A 299 5.66 -19.25 4.26
CA ILE A 299 6.16 -20.00 3.11
C ILE A 299 7.50 -19.42 2.66
N ILE A 300 8.49 -20.28 2.45
CA ILE A 300 9.81 -19.89 1.93
C ILE A 300 9.84 -20.06 0.42
N ILE A 301 10.35 -19.07 -0.30
CA ILE A 301 10.63 -19.11 -1.73
C ILE A 301 12.12 -19.40 -1.93
N GLY A 302 12.41 -20.56 -2.56
CA GLY A 302 13.78 -21.03 -2.75
C GLY A 302 14.40 -20.64 -4.09
N TYR A 303 13.57 -20.51 -5.12
CA TYR A 303 14.04 -20.37 -6.50
C TYR A 303 12.98 -19.77 -7.42
N ILE A 304 13.37 -18.83 -8.28
CA ILE A 304 12.56 -18.23 -9.34
C ILE A 304 13.43 -18.06 -10.59
N ASP A 305 13.51 -19.09 -11.43
CA ASP A 305 14.25 -19.04 -12.69
C ASP A 305 13.77 -20.12 -13.67
N ILE A 306 14.43 -20.27 -14.81
CA ILE A 306 14.32 -21.42 -15.69
C ILE A 306 14.52 -22.73 -14.90
N LYS A 307 13.80 -23.78 -15.29
CA LYS A 307 13.93 -25.11 -14.69
C LYS A 307 15.40 -25.54 -14.60
N ILE A 308 15.83 -25.94 -13.40
CA ILE A 308 17.16 -26.49 -13.10
C ILE A 308 17.44 -27.72 -13.99
N GLN A 309 18.61 -27.78 -14.61
CA GLN A 309 18.99 -28.81 -15.60
C GLN A 309 20.20 -29.63 -15.20
#